data_AF-A0A9W8RKR4-F1
#
_entry.id   AF-A0A9W8RKR4-F1
#
_cell.length_a   1.000
_cell.length_b   1.000
_cell.length_c   1.000
_cell.angle_alpha   90.00
_cell.angle_beta   90.00
_cell.angle_gamma   90.00
#
_symmetry.space_group_name_H-M   'P 1'
#
loop_
_entity.id
_entity.type
_entity.pdbx_description
1 polymer ?
#
loop_
_entity_poly.entity_id
_entity_poly.type
_entity_poly.pdbx_seq_one_letter_code
_entity_poly.pdbx_strand_id
1 'polypeptide(L)'
;MFCNRSILNHIRVATDRRGFATSSARLGINKLCHSSKEAIAGIKSGSTVLVGGFGFSGVPNTLINSLRDTPDVDDLVVVSNNAGMPGIGLESRQIKKMIASYIGKNKTFEKMYLSGRLDLELTPQSTMAEKIASGAAGVPAFYTPAGYGKISK
;
A
#
# COMPACT_ATOMS: atom_id res chain seq x y z
N MET A 1 33.25 49.40 -41.88
CA MET A 1 32.09 48.47 -41.99
C MET A 1 32.23 47.48 -40.84
N PHE A 2 31.24 47.46 -39.93
CA PHE A 2 31.38 46.97 -38.56
C PHE A 2 31.68 45.46 -38.42
N CYS A 3 32.42 45.17 -37.36
CA CYS A 3 33.19 43.97 -37.04
C CYS A 3 32.34 42.90 -36.33
N ASN A 4 32.54 41.63 -36.69
CA ASN A 4 31.86 40.46 -36.14
C ASN A 4 32.84 39.64 -35.28
N ARG A 5 32.40 39.36 -34.04
CA ARG A 5 32.89 38.36 -33.06
C ARG A 5 34.31 37.80 -33.25
N SER A 6 35.28 38.34 -32.50
CA SER A 6 36.43 37.54 -32.04
C SER A 6 37.10 38.20 -30.82
N ILE A 7 36.87 37.65 -29.62
CA ILE A 7 37.87 37.62 -28.54
C ILE A 7 37.76 36.25 -27.89
N LEU A 8 38.63 35.35 -28.35
CA LEU A 8 38.98 34.09 -27.70
C LEU A 8 40.07 34.33 -26.65
N ASN A 9 40.09 33.44 -25.66
CA ASN A 9 41.23 33.06 -24.81
C ASN A 9 41.68 34.05 -23.74
N HIS A 10 41.34 33.76 -22.48
CA HIS A 10 42.26 33.11 -21.55
C HIS A 10 41.53 32.90 -20.21
N ILE A 11 41.39 31.63 -19.79
CA ILE A 11 41.53 31.10 -18.42
C ILE A 11 41.19 29.61 -18.53
N ARG A 12 42.22 28.81 -18.84
CA ARG A 12 42.28 27.40 -18.43
C ARG A 12 42.92 27.41 -17.06
N VAL A 13 42.16 27.05 -16.02
CA VAL A 13 42.73 26.57 -14.76
C VAL A 13 42.08 25.23 -14.43
N ALA A 14 42.93 24.21 -14.56
CA ALA A 14 42.98 22.94 -13.86
C ALA A 14 41.65 22.26 -13.44
N THR A 15 41.33 21.21 -14.19
CA THR A 15 41.06 19.85 -13.67
C THR A 15 41.10 19.69 -12.14
N ASP A 16 39.93 19.52 -11.53
CA ASP A 16 39.73 18.48 -10.52
C ASP A 16 38.27 17.99 -10.56
N ARG A 17 37.93 17.24 -11.62
CA ARG A 17 36.82 16.31 -11.53
C ARG A 17 37.31 15.17 -10.64
N ARG A 18 36.99 15.23 -9.34
CA ARG A 18 37.08 14.08 -8.44
C ARG A 18 36.26 12.95 -9.02
N GLY A 19 36.90 12.08 -9.79
CA GLY A 19 36.36 10.83 -10.26
C GLY A 19 36.30 9.86 -9.10
N PHE A 20 35.23 9.92 -8.31
CA PHE A 20 34.87 8.83 -7.41
C PHE A 20 33.69 8.07 -8.03
N ALA A 21 33.93 6.78 -8.29
CA ALA A 21 33.07 5.78 -8.93
C ALA A 21 33.14 5.70 -10.48
N THR A 22 33.99 4.79 -10.97
CA THR A 22 33.94 4.20 -12.33
C THR A 22 32.99 3.00 -12.41
N SER A 23 32.32 2.63 -11.31
CA SER A 23 31.28 1.61 -11.34
C SER A 23 30.11 2.14 -12.17
N SER A 24 29.80 1.47 -13.28
CA SER A 24 28.51 1.62 -13.96
C SER A 24 27.43 1.58 -12.89
N ALA A 25 26.63 2.65 -12.77
CA ALA A 25 25.46 2.62 -11.91
C ALA A 25 24.68 1.38 -12.32
N ARG A 26 24.60 0.38 -11.43
CA ARG A 26 23.74 -0.77 -11.68
C ARG A 26 22.39 -0.16 -12.04
N LEU A 27 21.87 -0.46 -13.23
CA LEU A 27 20.50 -0.11 -13.58
C LEU A 27 19.65 -0.77 -12.49
N GLY A 28 19.27 0.05 -11.49
CA GLY A 28 18.42 -0.40 -10.41
C GLY A 28 17.14 -0.93 -11.05
N ILE A 29 16.59 -1.99 -10.49
CA ILE A 29 15.29 -2.50 -10.95
C ILE A 29 14.30 -1.34 -10.86
N ASN A 30 13.86 -0.83 -12.01
CA ASN A 30 12.86 0.23 -12.07
C ASN A 30 11.48 -0.40 -11.89
N LYS A 31 10.83 -0.10 -10.76
CA LYS A 31 9.46 -0.57 -10.44
C LYS A 31 8.42 0.54 -10.53
N LEU A 32 8.74 1.66 -11.18
CA LEU A 32 7.78 2.72 -11.43
C LEU A 32 6.75 2.23 -12.45
N CYS A 33 5.49 2.22 -12.04
CA CYS A 33 4.35 1.93 -12.92
C CYS A 33 3.80 3.23 -13.49
N HIS A 34 3.37 3.23 -14.75
CA HIS A 34 2.83 4.41 -15.42
C HIS A 34 1.34 4.65 -15.10
N SER A 35 0.65 3.65 -14.55
CA SER A 35 -0.74 3.75 -14.12
C SER A 35 -1.04 2.91 -12.89
N SER A 36 -2.10 3.24 -12.18
CA SER A 36 -2.60 2.45 -11.05
C SER A 36 -3.13 1.08 -11.49
N LYS A 37 -3.67 0.96 -12.70
CA LYS A 37 -4.12 -0.32 -13.28
C LYS A 37 -2.96 -1.27 -13.52
N GLU A 38 -1.83 -0.76 -14.02
CA GLU A 38 -0.60 -1.53 -14.18
C GLU A 38 -0.06 -1.98 -12.82
N ALA A 39 -0.05 -1.09 -11.82
CA ALA A 39 0.43 -1.40 -10.48
C ALA A 39 -0.36 -2.52 -9.77
N ILE A 40 -1.65 -2.68 -10.08
CA ILE A 40 -2.52 -3.72 -9.48
C ILE A 40 -2.70 -4.96 -10.35
N ALA A 41 -2.10 -5.02 -11.55
CA ALA A 41 -2.36 -6.08 -12.53
C ALA A 41 -2.03 -7.50 -12.04
N GLY A 42 -1.19 -7.62 -11.01
CA GLY A 42 -0.84 -8.90 -10.38
C GLY A 42 -1.85 -9.40 -9.34
N ILE A 43 -2.81 -8.59 -8.92
CA ILE A 43 -3.83 -8.98 -7.93
C ILE A 43 -4.86 -9.89 -8.59
N LYS A 44 -5.13 -11.04 -7.96
CA LYS A 44 -6.09 -12.03 -8.42
C LYS A 44 -7.22 -12.21 -7.41
N SER A 45 -8.32 -12.81 -7.83
CA SER A 45 -9.36 -13.26 -6.90
C SER A 45 -8.79 -14.13 -5.79
N GLY A 46 -9.31 -13.98 -4.57
CA GLY A 46 -8.82 -14.72 -3.39
C GLY A 46 -7.51 -14.20 -2.81
N SER A 47 -6.93 -13.11 -3.35
CA SER A 47 -5.69 -12.54 -2.81
C SER A 47 -5.88 -11.95 -1.41
N THR A 48 -4.88 -12.11 -0.56
CA THR A 48 -4.76 -11.34 0.69
C THR A 48 -4.04 -10.03 0.42
N VAL A 49 -4.70 -8.91 0.69
CA VAL A 49 -4.17 -7.56 0.47
C VAL A 49 -4.04 -6.80 1.78
N LEU A 50 -2.85 -6.25 2.02
CA LEU A 50 -2.58 -5.38 3.16
C LEU A 50 -2.74 -3.93 2.69
N VAL A 51 -3.66 -3.21 3.32
CA VAL A 51 -3.99 -1.83 2.95
C VAL A 51 -3.55 -0.90 4.07
N GLY A 52 -2.62 0.01 3.73
CA GLY A 52 -2.14 1.02 4.65
C GLY A 52 -3.19 2.09 4.96
N GLY A 53 -2.97 2.80 6.06
CA GLY A 53 -3.73 3.98 6.45
C GLY A 53 -4.31 3.90 7.86
N PHE A 54 -4.61 5.08 8.41
CA PHE A 54 -5.29 5.24 9.70
C PHE A 54 -6.37 6.30 9.55
N GLY A 55 -7.65 5.88 9.64
CA GLY A 55 -8.76 6.73 9.24
C GLY A 55 -8.64 7.14 7.76
N PHE A 56 -8.31 8.41 7.51
CA PHE A 56 -8.08 8.97 6.16
C PHE A 56 -6.61 9.23 5.82
N SER A 57 -5.72 9.14 6.80
CA SER A 57 -4.30 9.43 6.58
C SER A 57 -3.59 8.21 6.00
N GLY A 58 -2.84 8.40 4.92
CA GLY A 58 -2.02 7.34 4.30
C GLY A 58 -2.81 6.25 3.57
N VAL A 59 -4.09 6.50 3.25
CA VAL A 59 -4.93 5.53 2.52
C VAL A 59 -4.61 5.60 1.01
N PRO A 60 -4.31 4.47 0.34
CA PRO A 60 -3.95 4.43 -1.08
C PRO A 60 -5.19 4.53 -2.01
N ASN A 61 -5.93 5.64 -1.93
CA ASN A 61 -7.22 5.83 -2.63
C ASN A 61 -7.16 5.56 -4.13
N THR A 62 -6.07 5.97 -4.81
CA THR A 62 -5.89 5.74 -6.26
C THR A 62 -5.89 4.25 -6.61
N LEU A 63 -5.21 3.43 -5.81
CA LEU A 63 -5.14 1.98 -6.01
C LEU A 63 -6.47 1.31 -5.65
N ILE A 64 -7.09 1.73 -4.55
CA ILE A 64 -8.40 1.22 -4.12
C ILE A 64 -9.46 1.45 -5.20
N ASN A 65 -9.52 2.65 -5.78
CA ASN A 65 -10.46 2.96 -6.85
C ASN A 65 -10.18 2.12 -8.10
N SER A 66 -8.91 1.89 -8.44
CA SER A 66 -8.55 1.08 -9.61
C SER A 66 -8.93 -0.40 -9.43
N LEU A 67 -8.82 -0.91 -8.20
CA LEU A 67 -9.22 -2.28 -7.87
C LEU A 67 -10.75 -2.44 -7.89
N ARG A 68 -11.47 -1.45 -7.34
CA ARG A 68 -12.94 -1.35 -7.42
C ARG A 68 -13.43 -1.39 -8.87
N ASP A 69 -12.72 -0.72 -9.77
CA ASP A 69 -13.07 -0.63 -11.19
C ASP A 69 -12.62 -1.88 -12.00
N THR A 70 -12.06 -2.90 -11.33
CA THR A 70 -11.65 -4.19 -11.92
C THR A 70 -12.59 -5.31 -11.44
N PRO A 71 -13.78 -5.48 -12.06
CA PRO A 71 -14.84 -6.34 -11.54
C PRO A 71 -14.51 -7.84 -11.52
N ASP A 72 -13.51 -8.27 -12.29
CA ASP A 72 -13.08 -9.67 -12.38
C ASP A 72 -12.26 -10.14 -11.16
N VAL A 73 -11.88 -9.22 -10.26
CA VAL A 73 -11.17 -9.53 -9.02
C VAL A 73 -12.17 -9.53 -7.87
N ASP A 74 -12.33 -10.68 -7.21
CA ASP A 74 -13.25 -10.87 -6.09
C ASP A 74 -12.65 -11.73 -4.97
N ASP A 75 -13.46 -12.10 -3.99
CA ASP A 75 -13.07 -12.94 -2.86
C ASP A 75 -11.83 -12.48 -2.07
N LEU A 76 -11.56 -11.18 -2.03
CA LEU A 76 -10.38 -10.61 -1.38
C LEU A 76 -10.43 -10.78 0.14
N VAL A 77 -9.28 -11.10 0.72
CA VAL A 77 -9.03 -10.98 2.16
C VAL A 77 -8.29 -9.66 2.39
N VAL A 78 -8.95 -8.70 3.01
CA VAL A 78 -8.40 -7.36 3.24
C VAL A 78 -7.93 -7.24 4.68
N VAL A 79 -6.68 -6.83 4.87
CA VAL A 79 -6.11 -6.49 6.18
C VAL A 79 -5.88 -4.98 6.22
N SER A 80 -6.61 -4.29 7.09
CA SER A 80 -6.51 -2.83 7.24
C SER A 80 -6.93 -2.42 8.64
N ASN A 81 -6.32 -1.36 9.17
CA ASN A 81 -6.72 -0.85 10.48
C ASN A 81 -8.22 -0.49 10.52
N ASN A 82 -8.73 0.09 9.44
CA ASN A 82 -10.11 0.53 9.33
C ASN A 82 -10.79 -0.01 8.07
N ALA A 83 -12.10 -0.24 8.16
CA ALA A 83 -12.96 -0.64 7.04
C ALA A 83 -13.48 0.58 6.23
N GLY A 84 -12.65 1.61 6.08
CA GLY A 84 -12.97 2.82 5.30
C GLY A 84 -14.23 3.59 5.77
N MET A 85 -14.61 4.59 4.97
CA MET A 85 -15.87 5.35 5.09
C MET A 85 -16.77 4.98 3.90
N PRO A 86 -18.11 5.05 4.00
CA PRO A 86 -19.01 4.86 2.85
C PRO A 86 -18.58 5.68 1.63
N GLY A 87 -18.68 5.12 0.42
CA GLY A 87 -18.24 5.75 -0.83
C GLY A 87 -16.78 5.52 -1.25
N ILE A 88 -15.93 4.92 -0.40
CA ILE A 88 -14.53 4.60 -0.74
C ILE A 88 -14.32 3.07 -0.70
N GLY A 89 -14.27 2.43 -1.88
CA GLY A 89 -13.75 1.08 -2.10
C GLY A 89 -14.62 -0.12 -1.69
N LEU A 90 -15.22 -0.10 -0.50
CA LEU A 90 -15.93 -1.26 0.09
C LEU A 90 -17.32 -1.56 -0.47
N GLU A 91 -17.82 -0.74 -1.39
CA GLU A 91 -19.12 -0.99 -2.04
C GLU A 91 -19.01 -2.03 -3.15
N SER A 92 -17.78 -2.26 -3.63
CA SER A 92 -17.48 -3.40 -4.48
C SER A 92 -17.64 -4.67 -3.63
N ARG A 93 -18.51 -5.57 -4.06
CA ARG A 93 -18.77 -6.87 -3.41
C ARG A 93 -17.56 -7.83 -3.54
N GLN A 94 -16.37 -7.28 -3.68
CA GLN A 94 -15.10 -7.96 -3.95
C GLN A 94 -14.43 -8.46 -2.66
N ILE A 95 -14.88 -8.02 -1.48
CA ILE A 95 -14.28 -8.39 -0.19
C ILE A 95 -15.05 -9.55 0.43
N LYS A 96 -14.36 -10.67 0.61
CA LYS A 96 -14.89 -11.86 1.31
C LYS A 96 -14.60 -11.82 2.80
N LYS A 97 -13.38 -11.40 3.19
CA LYS A 97 -12.97 -11.33 4.59
C LYS A 97 -12.27 -10.00 4.88
N MET A 98 -12.59 -9.41 6.02
CA MET A 98 -11.95 -8.21 6.55
C MET A 98 -11.28 -8.54 7.89
N ILE A 99 -9.98 -8.24 7.99
CA ILE A 99 -9.22 -8.26 9.25
C ILE A 99 -8.95 -6.81 9.63
N ALA A 100 -9.55 -6.34 10.73
CA ALA A 100 -9.48 -4.95 11.13
C ALA A 100 -9.42 -4.75 12.64
N SER A 101 -8.96 -3.58 13.09
CA SER A 101 -9.00 -3.21 14.50
C SER A 101 -10.26 -2.42 14.87
N TYR A 102 -10.77 -1.65 13.92
CA TYR A 102 -11.94 -0.80 14.12
C TYR A 102 -12.70 -0.53 12.81
N ILE A 103 -13.94 -1.01 12.73
CA ILE A 103 -14.80 -0.90 11.55
C ILE A 103 -15.63 0.41 11.47
N GLY A 104 -15.74 1.16 12.58
CA GLY A 104 -16.48 2.42 12.62
C GLY A 104 -17.98 2.31 12.31
N LYS A 105 -18.55 3.35 11.71
CA LYS A 105 -19.99 3.47 11.37
C LYS A 105 -20.29 3.19 9.89
N ASN A 106 -19.65 2.18 9.30
CA ASN A 106 -19.92 1.81 7.92
C ASN A 106 -21.16 0.91 7.82
N LYS A 107 -22.33 1.52 7.58
CA LYS A 107 -23.62 0.79 7.50
C LYS A 107 -23.67 -0.26 6.38
N THR A 108 -22.95 -0.04 5.28
CA THR A 108 -22.89 -1.01 4.17
C THR A 108 -22.11 -2.24 4.59
N PHE A 109 -20.97 -2.03 5.24
CA PHE A 109 -20.17 -3.11 5.80
C PHE A 109 -20.93 -3.90 6.87
N GLU A 110 -21.59 -3.21 7.79
CA GLU A 110 -22.42 -3.82 8.83
C GLU A 110 -23.51 -4.72 8.24
N LYS A 111 -24.22 -4.25 7.20
CA LYS A 111 -25.22 -5.07 6.50
C LYS A 111 -24.60 -6.30 5.83
N MET A 112 -23.44 -6.18 5.19
CA MET A 112 -22.76 -7.31 4.55
C MET A 112 -22.34 -8.37 5.57
N TYR A 113 -21.76 -7.92 6.70
CA TYR A 113 -21.39 -8.78 7.81
C TYR A 113 -22.62 -9.49 8.41
N LEU A 114 -23.69 -8.75 8.75
CA LEU A 114 -24.92 -9.32 9.31
C LEU A 114 -25.65 -10.26 8.34
N SER A 115 -25.50 -10.05 7.03
CA SER A 115 -26.04 -10.95 6.01
C SER A 115 -25.20 -12.21 5.76
N GLY A 116 -24.05 -12.37 6.43
CA GLY A 116 -23.13 -13.48 6.23
C GLY A 116 -22.37 -13.44 4.89
N ARG A 117 -22.38 -12.30 4.20
CA ARG A 117 -21.70 -12.13 2.91
C ARG A 117 -20.23 -11.73 3.05
N LEU A 118 -19.85 -11.25 4.23
CA LEU A 118 -18.51 -10.79 4.53
C LEU A 118 -18.13 -11.32 5.91
N ASP A 119 -16.96 -11.95 5.99
CA ASP A 119 -16.36 -12.37 7.26
C ASP A 119 -15.60 -11.21 7.90
N LEU A 120 -15.75 -11.03 9.20
CA LEU A 120 -15.01 -10.03 9.97
C LEU A 120 -14.17 -10.72 11.05
N GLU A 121 -12.89 -10.38 11.12
CA GLU A 121 -12.00 -10.73 12.22
C GLU A 121 -11.51 -9.45 12.89
N LEU A 122 -11.90 -9.22 14.15
CA LEU A 122 -11.42 -8.08 14.91
C LEU A 122 -10.09 -8.44 15.58
N THR A 123 -9.01 -7.79 15.13
CA THR A 123 -7.67 -7.95 15.71
C THR A 123 -7.26 -6.66 16.42
N PRO A 124 -6.78 -6.70 17.68
CA PRO A 124 -6.25 -5.52 18.34
C PRO A 124 -5.20 -4.81 17.47
N GLN A 125 -5.29 -3.48 17.35
CA GLN A 125 -4.46 -2.69 16.42
C GLN A 125 -2.96 -3.01 16.54
N SER A 126 -2.42 -2.98 17.76
CA SER A 126 -1.00 -3.25 17.99
C SER A 126 -0.63 -4.71 17.67
N THR A 127 -1.51 -5.66 17.97
CA THR A 127 -1.30 -7.08 17.61
C THR A 127 -1.29 -7.27 16.09
N MET A 128 -2.15 -6.57 15.36
CA MET A 128 -2.18 -6.62 13.90
C MET A 128 -0.89 -6.03 13.30
N ALA A 129 -0.44 -4.89 13.80
CA ALA A 129 0.83 -4.29 13.38
C ALA A 129 2.01 -5.24 13.62
N GLU A 130 2.05 -5.89 14.80
CA GLU A 130 3.10 -6.84 15.15
C GLU A 130 3.04 -8.13 14.31
N LYS A 131 1.83 -8.63 13.99
CA LYS A 131 1.65 -9.76 13.04
C LYS A 131 2.24 -9.44 11.68
N ILE A 132 2.00 -8.23 11.16
CA ILE A 132 2.52 -7.80 9.86
C ILE A 132 4.05 -7.66 9.91
N ALA A 133 4.57 -7.02 10.96
CA ALA A 133 6.01 -6.85 11.16
C ALA A 133 6.73 -8.20 11.31
N SER A 134 6.20 -9.10 12.13
CA SER A 134 6.71 -10.46 12.33
C SER A 134 6.70 -11.26 11.02
N GLY A 135 5.62 -11.20 10.25
CA GLY A 135 5.52 -11.86 8.94
C GLY A 135 6.58 -11.37 7.96
N ALA A 136 6.84 -10.06 7.91
CA ALA A 136 7.90 -9.48 7.08
C ALA A 136 9.32 -9.87 7.56
N ALA A 137 9.50 -10.08 8.87
CA ALA A 137 10.75 -10.50 9.47
C ALA A 137 10.98 -12.03 9.44
N GLY A 138 10.02 -12.82 8.96
CA GLY A 138 10.11 -14.29 8.95
C GLY A 138 9.89 -14.94 10.32
N VAL A 139 9.25 -14.22 11.26
CA VAL A 139 8.88 -14.73 12.59
C VAL A 139 7.47 -15.32 12.52
N PRO A 140 7.28 -16.64 12.73
CA PRO A 140 5.99 -17.29 12.51
C PRO A 140 4.96 -17.00 13.61
N ALA A 141 5.39 -16.67 14.83
CA ALA A 141 4.51 -16.36 15.95
C ALA A 141 5.24 -15.55 17.04
N PHE A 142 4.48 -14.81 17.83
CA PHE A 142 4.95 -14.05 19.00
C PHE A 142 3.90 -14.08 20.11
N TYR A 143 4.31 -13.77 21.34
CA TYR A 143 3.41 -13.60 22.48
C TYR A 143 3.14 -12.12 22.75
N THR A 144 1.91 -11.80 23.13
CA THR A 144 1.52 -10.45 23.57
C THR A 144 0.46 -10.53 24.67
N PRO A 145 0.47 -9.64 25.67
CA PRO A 145 -0.61 -9.56 26.66
C PRO A 145 -1.91 -9.01 26.06
N ALA A 146 -1.87 -8.43 24.86
CA ALA A 146 -3.04 -7.87 24.20
C ALA A 146 -4.12 -8.95 23.96
N GLY A 147 -5.31 -8.73 24.51
CA GLY A 147 -6.43 -9.66 24.41
C GLY A 147 -6.51 -10.70 25.54
N TYR A 148 -5.53 -10.74 26.45
CA TYR A 148 -5.61 -11.61 27.64
C TYR A 148 -6.84 -11.26 28.48
N GLY A 149 -7.65 -12.27 28.80
CA GLY A 149 -8.89 -12.11 29.56
C GLY A 149 -10.03 -11.39 28.80
N LYS A 150 -9.92 -11.21 27.48
CA LYS A 150 -10.96 -10.62 26.62
C LYS A 150 -11.48 -11.66 25.61
N ILE A 151 -12.73 -11.49 25.18
CA ILE A 151 -13.30 -12.27 24.09
C ILE A 151 -12.72 -11.71 22.78
N SER A 152 -11.90 -12.49 22.06
CA SER A 152 -11.68 -12.24 20.63
C SER A 152 -12.97 -12.60 19.91
N LYS A 153 -13.63 -11.61 19.29
CA LYS A 153 -14.82 -11.81 18.47
C LYS A 153 -14.47 -11.59 17.01
#